data_AF-A0A7Y8NYE0-F1
#
_entry.id   AF-A0A7Y8NYE0-F1
#
_cell.length_a   1.000
_cell.length_b   1.000
_cell.length_c   1.000
_cell.angle_alpha   90.00
_cell.angle_beta   90.00
_cell.angle_gamma   90.00
#
_symmetry.space_group_name_H-M   'P 1'
#
loop_
_entity.id
_entity.type
_entity.pdbx_description
1 polymer ?
#
loop_
_entity_poly.entity_id
_entity_poly.type
_entity_poly.pdbx_seq_one_letter_code
_entity_poly.pdbx_strand_id
1 'polypeptide(L)'
;MGKEIPTTLDFERIKQISPYGAEYWSARDLAPLLGYDKWQNFEVAIKRGITACEQVGQIAKDHFTGAGKMVTLGSGAQREVKDYILSRLACYLIARAPVKGHYLSGVKTLFPVGRGTAQRLT
;
A
#
# COMPACT_ATOMS: atom_id res chain seq x y z
N MET A 1 11.41 -4.85 22.05
CA MET A 1 11.11 -3.62 21.29
C MET A 1 9.68 -3.70 20.77
N GLY A 2 8.75 -2.89 21.28
CA GLY A 2 7.41 -2.81 20.69
C GLY A 2 7.51 -2.14 19.32
N LYS A 3 7.05 -2.79 18.25
CA LYS A 3 6.94 -2.13 16.95
C LYS A 3 5.83 -1.07 17.07
N GLU A 4 6.16 0.20 16.89
CA GLU A 4 5.17 1.28 16.88
C GLU A 4 4.12 1.02 15.80
N ILE A 5 2.87 1.38 16.09
CA ILE A 5 1.76 1.19 15.15
C ILE A 5 1.87 2.27 14.07
N PRO A 6 1.93 1.91 12.79
CA PRO A 6 2.04 2.87 11.70
C PRO A 6 0.81 3.78 11.64
N THR A 7 1.04 5.07 11.44
CA THR A 7 0.02 6.13 11.44
C THR A 7 -0.24 6.66 10.02
N THR A 8 -1.34 7.40 9.83
CA THR A 8 -1.58 8.11 8.56
C THR A 8 -0.41 9.01 8.15
N LEU A 9 0.29 9.63 9.11
CA LEU A 9 1.45 10.48 8.81
C LEU A 9 2.61 9.68 8.20
N ASP A 10 2.81 8.44 8.64
CA ASP A 10 3.84 7.56 8.08
C ASP A 10 3.49 7.16 6.64
N PHE A 11 2.20 6.97 6.35
CA PHE A 11 1.73 6.76 4.98
C PHE A 11 1.92 7.98 4.08
N GLU A 12 1.62 9.19 4.58
CA GLU A 12 1.83 10.42 3.81
C GLU A 12 3.32 10.73 3.59
N ARG A 13 4.20 10.31 4.51
CA ARG A 13 5.66 10.52 4.40
C ARG A 13 6.30 9.75 3.25
N ILE A 14 5.78 8.58 2.90
CA ILE A 14 6.29 7.77 1.78
C ILE A 14 5.61 8.11 0.45
N LYS A 15 4.75 9.13 0.43
CA LYS A 15 4.14 9.66 -0.78
C LYS A 15 5.19 10.28 -1.68
N GLN A 16 5.05 10.04 -2.97
CA GLN A 16 5.88 10.62 -4.01
C GLN A 16 4.99 11.39 -5.00
N ILE A 17 5.57 12.37 -5.67
CA ILE A 17 4.90 13.19 -6.69
C ILE A 17 5.59 12.90 -8.02
N SER A 18 4.79 12.54 -9.02
CA SER A 18 5.29 12.29 -10.38
C SER A 18 5.67 13.59 -11.07
N PRO A 19 6.43 13.56 -12.19
CA PRO A 19 6.72 14.76 -12.98
C PRO A 19 5.48 15.52 -13.46
N TYR A 20 4.32 14.86 -13.49
CA TYR A 20 3.03 15.44 -13.89
C TYR A 20 2.19 15.92 -12.71
N GLY A 21 2.74 15.94 -11.49
CA GLY A 21 2.04 16.40 -10.28
C GLY A 21 1.11 15.37 -9.63
N ALA A 22 0.99 14.16 -10.18
CA ALA A 22 0.16 13.10 -9.61
C ALA A 22 0.86 12.42 -8.42
N GLU A 23 0.10 12.17 -7.35
CA GLU A 23 0.57 11.43 -6.17
C GLU A 23 0.65 9.92 -6.42
N TYR A 24 1.71 9.28 -5.90
CA TYR A 24 1.85 7.83 -5.94
C TYR A 24 2.70 7.30 -4.79
N TRP A 25 2.66 5.97 -4.61
CA TRP A 25 3.45 5.24 -3.63
C TRP A 25 4.19 4.09 -4.28
N SER A 26 5.40 3.80 -3.77
CA SER A 26 6.14 2.58 -4.09
C SER A 26 5.60 1.43 -3.24
N ALA A 27 5.30 0.29 -3.87
CA ALA A 27 4.93 -0.93 -3.16
C ALA A 27 6.04 -1.41 -2.22
N ARG A 28 7.31 -1.19 -2.58
CA ARG A 28 8.46 -1.50 -1.71
C ARG A 28 8.49 -0.68 -0.42
N ASP A 29 8.04 0.57 -0.46
CA ASP A 29 7.97 1.43 0.73
C ASP A 29 6.71 1.13 1.56
N LEU A 30 5.61 0.77 0.89
CA LEU A 30 4.36 0.41 1.55
C LEU A 30 4.44 -0.92 2.31
N ALA A 31 5.16 -1.92 1.79
CA ALA A 31 5.28 -3.25 2.38
C ALA A 31 5.71 -3.25 3.86
N PRO A 32 6.85 -2.64 4.25
CA PRO A 32 7.28 -2.60 5.65
C PRO A 32 6.33 -1.78 6.52
N LEU A 33 5.73 -0.72 5.98
CA LEU A 33 4.73 0.08 6.69
C LEU A 33 3.48 -0.76 7.04
N LEU A 34 3.11 -1.69 6.17
CA LEU A 34 2.05 -2.66 6.42
C LEU A 34 2.53 -3.91 7.16
N GLY A 35 3.78 -3.95 7.67
CA GLY A 35 4.28 -5.06 8.47
C GLY A 35 4.66 -6.33 7.68
N TYR A 36 4.86 -6.22 6.37
CA TYR A 36 5.34 -7.34 5.55
C TYR A 36 6.87 -7.40 5.54
N ASP A 37 7.44 -8.41 6.19
CA ASP A 37 8.90 -8.63 6.20
C ASP A 37 9.41 -9.31 4.92
N LYS A 38 8.52 -9.99 4.16
CA LYS A 38 8.86 -10.73 2.94
C LYS A 38 8.07 -10.24 1.74
N TRP A 39 8.78 -9.89 0.67
CA TRP A 39 8.19 -9.39 -0.58
C TRP A 39 7.17 -10.35 -1.20
N GLN A 40 7.45 -11.65 -1.19
CA GLN A 40 6.56 -12.66 -1.78
C GLN A 40 5.18 -12.66 -1.12
N ASN A 41 5.12 -12.43 0.20
CA ASN A 41 3.87 -12.31 0.93
C ASN A 41 3.13 -11.03 0.53
N PHE A 42 3.87 -9.93 0.35
CA PHE A 42 3.30 -8.68 -0.09
C PHE A 42 2.79 -8.73 -1.53
N GLU A 43 3.47 -9.44 -2.44
CA GLU A 43 2.98 -9.67 -3.80
C GLU A 43 1.63 -10.40 -3.83
N VAL A 44 1.37 -11.30 -2.87
CA VAL A 44 0.06 -11.93 -2.73
C VAL A 44 -1.00 -10.91 -2.32
N ALA A 45 -0.67 -9.99 -1.40
CA ALA A 45 -1.57 -8.89 -1.02
C ALA A 45 -1.84 -7.94 -2.20
N ILE A 46 -0.82 -7.59 -2.99
CA ILE A 46 -0.98 -6.80 -4.22
C ILE A 46 -1.93 -7.48 -5.20
N LYS A 47 -1.75 -8.78 -5.47
CA LYS A 47 -2.65 -9.54 -6.37
C LYS A 47 -4.09 -9.52 -5.89
N ARG A 48 -4.33 -9.64 -4.58
CA ARG A 48 -5.68 -9.53 -4.00
C ARG A 48 -6.23 -8.11 -4.12
N GLY A 49 -5.39 -7.09 -3.92
CA GLY A 49 -5.75 -5.69 -4.13
C GLY A 49 -6.17 -5.41 -5.58
N ILE A 50 -5.46 -5.98 -6.56
CA ILE A 50 -5.83 -5.93 -7.98
C ILE A 50 -7.22 -6.53 -8.20
N THR A 51 -7.47 -7.75 -7.72
CA THR A 51 -8.79 -8.39 -7.84
C THR A 51 -9.89 -7.55 -7.19
N ALA A 52 -9.64 -6.98 -6.01
CA ALA A 52 -10.60 -6.11 -5.34
C ALA A 52 -10.87 -4.82 -6.11
N CYS A 53 -9.86 -4.28 -6.80
CA CYS A 53 -9.98 -3.10 -7.67
C CYS A 53 -10.91 -3.37 -8.85
N GLU A 54 -10.70 -4.50 -9.52
CA GLU A 54 -11.53 -4.93 -10.65
C GLU A 54 -12.98 -5.22 -10.23
N GLN A 55 -13.17 -5.81 -9.04
CA GLN A 55 -14.50 -6.07 -8.48
C GLN A 55 -15.32 -4.81 -8.21
N VAL A 56 -14.67 -3.67 -7.93
CA VAL A 56 -15.35 -2.38 -7.76
C VAL A 56 -15.44 -1.58 -9.07
N GLY A 57 -15.17 -2.21 -10.22
CA GLY A 57 -15.33 -1.63 -11.55
C GLY A 57 -14.21 -0.68 -11.97
N GLN A 58 -13.07 -0.67 -11.26
CA GLN A 58 -11.93 0.18 -11.59
C GLN A 58 -10.94 -0.57 -12.49
N ILE A 59 -10.22 0.17 -13.34
CA ILE A 59 -9.18 -0.39 -14.21
C ILE A 59 -7.91 -0.57 -13.38
N ALA A 60 -7.56 -1.82 -13.06
CA ALA A 60 -6.41 -2.09 -12.19
C ALA A 60 -5.09 -1.49 -12.70
N LYS A 61 -4.88 -1.42 -14.02
CA LYS A 61 -3.66 -0.84 -14.63
C LYS A 61 -3.49 0.64 -14.34
N ASP A 62 -4.56 1.38 -14.03
CA ASP A 62 -4.50 2.80 -13.69
C ASP A 62 -4.09 3.02 -12.22
N HIS A 63 -4.05 1.95 -11.44
CA HIS A 63 -3.80 1.99 -10.00
C HIS A 63 -2.62 1.12 -9.55
N PHE A 64 -2.27 0.10 -10.34
CA PHE A 64 -1.21 -0.86 -10.08
C PHE A 64 -0.29 -0.97 -11.30
N THR A 65 0.64 -0.03 -11.43
CA THR A 65 1.58 -0.02 -12.56
C THR A 65 2.87 -0.74 -12.17
N GLY A 66 3.26 -1.77 -12.92
CA GLY A 66 4.52 -2.47 -12.68
C GLY A 66 5.71 -1.53 -12.89
N ALA A 67 6.68 -1.58 -11.98
CA ALA A 67 7.87 -0.74 -12.01
C ALA A 67 9.12 -1.50 -11.53
N GLY A 68 10.29 -0.91 -11.74
CA GLY A 68 11.54 -1.30 -11.11
C GLY A 68 11.96 -0.27 -10.06
N LYS A 69 12.50 -0.73 -8.93
CA LYS A 69 13.13 0.13 -7.93
C LYS A 69 14.56 -0.29 -7.71
N MET A 70 15.47 0.68 -7.74
CA MET A 70 16.86 0.46 -7.36
C MET A 70 16.96 0.40 -5.83
N VAL A 71 17.58 -0.67 -5.31
CA VAL A 71 17.84 -0.83 -3.87
C VAL A 71 19.33 -1.05 -3.64
N THR A 72 19.85 -0.43 -2.57
CA THR A 72 21.23 -0.63 -2.14
C THR A 72 21.33 -1.92 -1.33
N LEU A 73 22.26 -2.79 -1.71
CA LEU A 73 22.59 -4.03 -1.01
C LEU A 73 23.55 -3.75 0.15
N GLY A 74 23.70 -4.72 1.06
CA GLY A 74 24.63 -4.60 2.20
C GLY A 74 26.10 -4.38 1.81
N SER A 75 26.47 -4.66 0.56
CA SER A 75 27.80 -4.40 0.00
C SER A 75 27.96 -3.00 -0.64
N GLY A 76 26.91 -2.16 -0.63
CA GLY A 76 26.89 -0.88 -1.34
C GLY A 76 26.56 -0.98 -2.83
N ALA A 77 26.55 -2.18 -3.40
CA ALA A 77 26.10 -2.42 -4.77
C ALA A 77 24.59 -2.13 -4.90
N GLN A 78 24.16 -1.62 -6.06
CA GLN A 78 22.73 -1.40 -6.33
C GLN A 78 22.16 -2.52 -7.20
N ARG A 79 20.91 -2.89 -6.96
CA ARG A 79 20.17 -3.86 -7.76
C ARG A 79 18.77 -3.34 -8.07
N GLU A 80 18.33 -3.55 -9.30
CA GLU A 80 16.93 -3.35 -9.66
C GLU A 80 16.08 -4.51 -9.14
N VAL A 81 15.04 -4.18 -8.38
CA VAL A 81 14.04 -5.13 -7.88
C VAL A 81 12.66 -4.73 -8.38
N LYS A 82 11.82 -5.74 -8.57
CA LYS A 82 10.42 -5.54 -8.94
C LYS A 82 9.70 -4.65 -7.94
N ASP A 83 8.92 -3.70 -8.42
CA ASP A 83 8.11 -2.78 -7.64
C ASP A 83 6.77 -2.52 -8.34
N TYR A 84 5.90 -1.76 -7.69
CA TYR A 84 4.68 -1.21 -8.28
C TYR A 84 4.52 0.26 -7.88
N ILE A 85 4.10 1.07 -8.83
CA ILE A 85 3.57 2.40 -8.59
C ILE A 85 2.09 2.23 -8.26
N LEU A 86 1.72 2.69 -7.06
CA LEU A 86 0.39 2.52 -6.49
C LEU A 86 -0.31 3.86 -6.35
N SER A 87 -1.57 3.90 -6.76
CA SER A 87 -2.47 4.99 -6.37
C SER A 87 -2.84 4.88 -4.88
N ARG A 88 -3.39 5.96 -4.30
CA ARG A 88 -3.95 5.92 -2.94
C ARG A 88 -5.02 4.83 -2.79
N LEU A 89 -5.86 4.64 -3.82
CA LEU A 89 -6.86 3.58 -3.85
C LEU A 89 -6.22 2.19 -3.84
N ALA A 90 -5.17 1.95 -4.62
CA ALA A 90 -4.45 0.68 -4.61
C ALA A 90 -3.87 0.38 -3.21
N CYS A 91 -3.25 1.37 -2.56
CA CYS A 91 -2.71 1.22 -1.21
C CYS A 91 -3.79 0.79 -0.22
N TYR A 92 -4.96 1.42 -0.29
CA TYR A 92 -6.11 1.10 0.55
C TYR A 92 -6.64 -0.32 0.31
N LEU A 93 -6.78 -0.73 -0.96
CA LEU A 93 -7.27 -2.06 -1.32
C LEU A 93 -6.30 -3.16 -0.86
N ILE A 94 -4.99 -2.93 -0.99
CA ILE A 94 -3.95 -3.84 -0.47
C ILE A 94 -4.08 -3.97 1.05
N ALA A 95 -4.21 -2.85 1.77
CA ALA A 95 -4.32 -2.85 3.21
C ALA A 95 -5.58 -3.59 3.72
N ARG A 96 -6.66 -3.58 2.92
CA ARG A 96 -7.92 -4.27 3.23
C ARG A 96 -7.98 -5.72 2.77
N ALA A 97 -6.99 -6.23 2.03
CA ALA A 97 -6.96 -7.60 1.57
C ALA A 97 -6.19 -8.49 2.58
N PRO A 98 -6.86 -9.17 3.52
CA PRO A 98 -6.17 -9.95 4.55
C PRO A 98 -5.40 -11.10 3.90
N VAL A 99 -4.12 -11.28 4.24
CA VAL A 99 -3.38 -12.52 3.96
C VAL A 99 -3.44 -13.39 5.23
N LYS A 100 -3.74 -14.69 5.09
CA LYS A 100 -3.85 -15.60 6.25
C LYS A 100 -2.61 -15.48 7.15
N GLY A 101 -2.82 -15.31 8.46
CA GLY A 101 -1.74 -15.21 9.46
C GLY A 101 -1.10 -13.82 9.62
N HIS A 102 -1.53 -12.81 8.86
CA HIS A 102 -1.08 -11.42 9.02
C HIS A 102 -2.27 -10.50 9.33
N TYR A 103 -2.69 -10.46 10.59
CA TYR A 103 -3.60 -9.43 11.06
C TYR A 103 -2.79 -8.15 11.24
N LEU A 104 -2.90 -7.24 10.27
CA LEU A 104 -2.10 -6.03 10.24
C LEU A 104 -2.49 -5.09 11.39
N SER A 105 -1.67 -5.04 12.43
CA SER A 105 -1.76 -4.06 13.51
C SER A 105 -1.48 -2.66 12.94
N GLY A 106 -2.52 -1.96 12.47
CA GLY A 106 -2.39 -0.58 11.99
C GLY A 106 -3.26 -0.18 10.80
N VAL A 107 -3.89 -1.13 10.08
CA VAL A 107 -4.72 -0.79 8.90
C VAL A 107 -5.86 0.18 9.23
N LYS A 108 -6.52 0.00 10.39
CA LYS A 108 -7.57 0.91 10.86
C LYS A 108 -7.06 2.34 11.12
N THR A 109 -5.78 2.47 11.49
CA THR A 109 -5.13 3.76 11.77
C THR A 109 -4.69 4.44 10.48
N LEU A 110 -4.14 3.68 9.53
CA LEU A 110 -3.67 4.19 8.24
C LEU A 110 -4.83 4.71 7.37
N PHE A 111 -5.95 3.99 7.36
CA PHE A 111 -7.12 4.31 6.55
C PHE A 111 -8.40 4.35 7.39
N PRO A 112 -8.68 5.45 8.10
CA PRO A 112 -9.91 5.59 8.85
C PRO A 112 -11.10 5.65 7.89
N VAL A 113 -11.97 4.64 7.94
CA VAL A 113 -13.28 4.74 7.30
C VAL A 113 -14.11 5.73 8.12
N GLY A 114 -14.48 6.86 7.52
CA GLY A 114 -15.37 7.83 8.16
C GLY A 114 -16.64 7.12 8.62
N ARG A 115 -16.91 7.12 9.93
CA ARG A 115 -18.24 6.77 10.43
C ARG A 115 -19.18 7.83 9.91
N GLY A 116 -19.91 7.52 8.83
CA GLY A 116 -20.99 8.36 8.35
C GLY A 116 -21.90 8.66 9.54
N THR A 117 -21.98 9.93 9.93
CA THR A 117 -23.03 10.38 10.82
C THR A 117 -24.33 10.10 10.10
N ALA A 118 -25.08 9.10 10.57
CA ALA A 118 -26.47 8.94 10.21
C ALA A 118 -27.19 10.22 10.65
N GLN A 119 -27.36 11.18 9.73
CA GLN A 119 -28.34 12.24 9.90
C GLN A 119 -29.70 11.54 9.84
N ARG A 120 -30.25 11.34 11.03
CA ARG A 120 -31.61 10.88 11.24
C ARG A 120 -32.50 11.97 10.62
N LEU A 121 -33.20 11.62 9.54
CA LEU A 121 -34.30 12.42 9.03
C LEU A 121 -35.37 12.45 10.12
N THR A 122 -35.62 13.65 10.66
CA THR A 122 -36.85 14.02 11.37
C THR A 122 -37.31 15.33 10.79
#